data_AF-A0AAN9IHC5-F1
#
_entry.id   AF-A0AAN9IHC5-F1
#
_cell.length_a   1.000
_cell.length_b   1.000
_cell.length_c   1.000
_cell.angle_alpha   90.00
_cell.angle_beta   90.00
_cell.angle_gamma   90.00
#
_symmetry.space_group_name_H-M   'P 1'
#
loop_
_entity.id
_entity.type
_entity.pdbx_description
1 polymer ?
#
loop_
_entity_poly.entity_id
_entity_poly.type
_entity_poly.pdbx_seq_one_letter_code
_entity_poly.pdbx_strand_id
1 'polypeptide(L)'
;MYNTLLKKQQQKEMEGKEQLKKSKVIKIDSQKSWEHHISHATNQNYPVVVHFSAFWCVPSIVMNPFFHELASTYQDVLFLTLDVDEVKEIASKLEIKAMPTFVLLSGGVTVDKIVGANPDEIRKRVDHFIHSACSNKSV
;
A
#
# COMPACT_ATOMS: atom_id res chain seq x y z
N MET A 1 12.07 -32.38 -24.70
CA MET A 1 12.66 -31.21 -24.01
C MET A 1 11.76 -29.98 -23.99
N TYR A 2 11.02 -29.66 -25.06
CA TYR A 2 10.17 -28.45 -25.16
C TYR A 2 9.06 -28.38 -24.10
N ASN A 3 8.41 -29.52 -23.80
CA ASN A 3 7.33 -29.62 -22.81
C ASN A 3 7.77 -29.28 -21.36
N THR A 4 9.05 -29.41 -21.04
CA THR A 4 9.59 -29.12 -19.70
C THR A 4 9.80 -27.62 -19.49
N LEU A 5 10.14 -26.88 -20.56
CA LEU A 5 10.35 -25.43 -20.52
C LEU A 5 9.02 -24.67 -20.40
N LEU A 6 7.99 -25.10 -21.14
CA LEU A 6 6.62 -24.58 -21.04
C LEU A 6 6.03 -24.78 -19.64
N LYS A 7 6.24 -25.95 -19.03
CA LYS A 7 5.81 -26.20 -17.64
C LYS A 7 6.55 -25.31 -16.65
N LYS A 8 7.86 -25.07 -16.81
CA LYS A 8 8.62 -24.15 -15.95
C LYS A 8 8.22 -22.68 -16.11
N GLN A 9 7.86 -22.24 -17.32
CA GLN A 9 7.35 -20.88 -17.56
C GLN A 9 5.95 -20.71 -16.93
N GLN A 10 5.05 -21.67 -17.14
CA GLN A 10 3.73 -21.67 -16.51
C GLN A 10 3.81 -21.74 -14.99
N GLN A 11 4.78 -22.47 -14.44
CA GLN A 11 4.98 -22.59 -12.99
C GLN A 11 5.55 -21.31 -12.38
N LYS A 12 6.48 -20.60 -13.05
CA LYS A 12 6.91 -19.26 -12.64
C LYS A 12 5.78 -18.22 -12.72
N GLU A 13 4.92 -18.31 -13.74
CA GLU A 13 3.75 -17.44 -13.88
C GLU A 13 2.66 -17.73 -12.84
N MET A 14 2.53 -18.99 -12.43
CA MET A 14 1.61 -19.42 -11.37
C MET A 14 2.13 -19.02 -9.98
N GLU A 15 3.42 -19.19 -9.69
CA GLU A 15 4.05 -18.73 -8.44
C GLU A 15 3.94 -17.20 -8.30
N GLY A 16 4.14 -16.46 -9.39
CA GLY A 16 3.96 -14.99 -9.43
C GLY A 16 2.50 -14.53 -9.25
N LYS A 17 1.51 -15.37 -9.61
CA LYS A 17 0.07 -15.04 -9.50
C LYS A 17 -0.57 -15.58 -8.20
N GLU A 18 -0.03 -16.64 -7.62
CA GLU A 18 -0.52 -17.24 -6.38
C GLU A 18 -0.02 -16.49 -5.14
N GLN A 19 1.13 -15.81 -5.22
CA GLN A 19 1.59 -14.87 -4.18
C GLN A 19 0.64 -13.66 -4.00
N LEU A 20 -0.07 -13.25 -5.06
CA LEU A 20 -1.05 -12.15 -5.03
C LEU A 20 -2.36 -12.50 -4.29
N LYS A 21 -2.67 -13.79 -4.07
CA LYS A 21 -3.96 -14.22 -3.53
C LYS A 21 -4.09 -14.20 -2.00
N LYS A 22 -3.08 -13.68 -1.28
CA LYS A 22 -3.10 -13.55 0.19
C LYS A 22 -2.59 -12.21 0.72
N SER A 23 -2.59 -11.18 -0.13
CA SER A 23 -2.13 -9.84 0.25
C SER A 23 -3.17 -9.11 1.12
N LYS A 24 -2.73 -8.58 2.27
CA LYS A 24 -3.48 -7.63 3.12
C LYS A 24 -3.58 -6.20 2.53
N VAL A 25 -2.94 -5.96 1.38
CA VAL A 25 -3.04 -4.69 0.67
C VAL A 25 -4.30 -4.67 -0.19
N ILE A 26 -5.12 -3.65 0.02
CA ILE A 26 -6.35 -3.42 -0.76
C ILE A 26 -6.02 -2.45 -1.89
N LYS A 27 -6.33 -2.84 -3.15
CA LYS A 27 -6.27 -1.92 -4.29
C LYS A 27 -7.50 -1.02 -4.28
N ILE A 28 -7.28 0.29 -4.39
CA ILE A 28 -8.34 1.26 -4.63
C ILE A 28 -8.33 1.64 -6.11
N ASP A 29 -9.50 1.53 -6.73
CA ASP A 29 -9.74 1.73 -8.17
C ASP A 29 -10.75 2.84 -8.46
N SER A 30 -11.31 3.45 -7.41
CA SER A 30 -12.41 4.41 -7.52
C SER A 30 -12.52 5.28 -6.28
N GLN A 31 -13.08 6.48 -6.44
CA GLN A 31 -13.39 7.38 -5.31
C GLN A 31 -14.32 6.73 -4.29
N LYS A 32 -15.32 5.97 -4.74
CA LYS A 32 -16.25 5.26 -3.85
C LYS A 32 -15.53 4.21 -3.00
N SER A 33 -14.60 3.45 -3.59
CA SER A 33 -13.79 2.48 -2.84
C SER A 33 -12.92 3.18 -1.79
N TRP A 34 -12.29 4.31 -2.15
CA TRP A 34 -11.54 5.12 -1.19
C TRP A 34 -12.39 5.58 -0.01
N GLU A 35 -13.53 6.21 -0.26
CA GLU A 35 -14.41 6.74 0.78
C GLU A 35 -14.89 5.63 1.72
N HIS A 36 -15.23 4.46 1.18
CA HIS A 36 -15.63 3.30 1.97
C HIS A 36 -14.51 2.87 2.94
N HIS A 37 -13.28 2.69 2.45
CA HIS A 37 -12.18 2.20 3.26
C HIS A 37 -11.69 3.24 4.28
N ILE A 38 -11.62 4.52 3.90
CA ILE A 38 -11.22 5.59 4.81
C ILE A 38 -12.27 5.82 5.91
N SER A 39 -13.56 5.81 5.57
CA SER A 39 -14.63 5.94 6.57
C SER A 39 -14.64 4.74 7.53
N HIS A 40 -14.49 3.52 7.02
CA HIS A 40 -14.36 2.33 7.84
C HIS A 40 -13.17 2.41 8.80
N ALA A 41 -11.97 2.73 8.30
CA ALA A 41 -10.77 2.87 9.12
C ALA A 41 -10.92 3.97 10.18
N THR A 42 -11.57 5.10 9.83
CA THR A 42 -11.83 6.19 10.77
C THR A 42 -12.77 5.75 11.89
N ASN A 43 -13.86 5.04 11.56
CA ASN A 43 -14.80 4.53 12.56
C ASN A 43 -14.18 3.46 13.48
N GLN A 44 -13.19 2.71 12.98
CA GLN A 44 -12.47 1.69 13.76
C GLN A 44 -11.19 2.22 14.42
N ASN A 45 -10.88 3.51 14.23
CA ASN A 45 -9.64 4.13 14.71
C ASN A 45 -8.38 3.35 14.26
N TYR A 46 -8.39 2.90 13.01
CA TYR A 46 -7.28 2.17 12.40
C TYR A 46 -6.32 3.14 11.69
N PRO A 47 -5.00 3.04 11.94
CA PRO A 47 -4.01 3.69 11.10
C PRO A 47 -4.09 3.14 9.67
N VAL A 48 -3.89 4.02 8.69
CA VAL A 48 -3.88 3.66 7.27
C VAL A 48 -2.53 4.03 6.66
N VAL A 49 -1.96 3.12 5.90
CA VAL A 49 -0.75 3.35 5.10
C VAL A 49 -1.12 3.18 3.63
N VAL A 50 -0.82 4.19 2.82
CA VAL A 50 -1.26 4.27 1.44
C VAL A 50 -0.05 4.35 0.52
N HIS A 51 0.08 3.44 -0.43
CA HIS A 51 1.10 3.47 -1.49
C HIS A 51 0.50 4.04 -2.79
N PHE A 52 0.90 5.26 -3.13
CA PHE A 52 0.64 5.87 -4.44
C PHE A 52 1.73 5.42 -5.42
N SER A 53 1.32 4.56 -6.35
CA SER A 53 2.15 3.91 -7.36
C SER A 53 1.79 4.38 -8.76
N ALA A 54 2.56 3.93 -9.73
CA ALA A 54 2.27 4.07 -11.15
C ALA A 54 2.92 2.91 -11.90
N PHE A 55 2.19 2.26 -12.81
CA PHE A 55 2.72 1.13 -13.59
C PHE A 55 3.95 1.48 -14.45
N TRP A 56 4.11 2.74 -14.84
CA TRP A 56 5.25 3.21 -15.62
C TRP A 56 6.46 3.62 -14.76
N CYS A 57 6.33 3.63 -13.43
CA CYS A 57 7.40 4.01 -12.51
C CYS A 57 8.09 2.75 -11.97
N VAL A 58 9.30 2.46 -12.48
CA VAL A 58 10.09 1.28 -12.07
C VAL A 58 10.37 1.24 -10.56
N PRO A 59 10.80 2.35 -9.91
CA PRO A 59 10.93 2.37 -8.45
C PRO A 59 9.64 1.97 -7.72
N SER A 60 8.46 2.40 -8.20
CA SER A 60 7.19 2.00 -7.59
C SER A 60 6.90 0.51 -7.74
N ILE A 61 7.19 -0.06 -8.92
CA ILE A 61 7.02 -1.51 -9.15
C ILE A 61 7.91 -2.31 -8.18
N VAL A 62 9.16 -1.89 -7.99
CA VAL A 62 10.10 -2.52 -7.05
C VAL A 62 9.61 -2.43 -5.61
N MET A 63 8.88 -1.38 -5.25
CA MET A 63 8.34 -1.18 -3.90
C MET A 63 7.10 -2.02 -3.60
N ASN A 64 6.39 -2.54 -4.60
CA ASN A 64 5.20 -3.39 -4.39
C ASN A 64 5.45 -4.57 -3.43
N PRO A 65 6.44 -5.47 -3.66
CA PRO A 65 6.68 -6.61 -2.77
C PRO A 65 7.03 -6.18 -1.33
N PHE A 66 7.82 -5.12 -1.17
CA PHE A 66 8.14 -4.56 0.15
C PHE A 66 6.87 -4.05 0.85
N PHE A 67 5.97 -3.39 0.12
CA PHE A 67 4.72 -2.90 0.70
C PHE A 67 3.80 -4.05 1.15
N HIS A 68 3.74 -5.14 0.37
CA HIS A 68 3.03 -6.36 0.76
C HIS A 68 3.65 -7.04 2.00
N GLU A 69 4.98 -7.02 2.14
CA GLU A 69 5.69 -7.51 3.33
C GLU A 69 5.34 -6.68 4.57
N LEU A 70 5.36 -5.34 4.46
CA LEU A 70 4.92 -4.45 5.54
C LEU A 70 3.47 -4.76 5.96
N ALA A 71 2.57 -4.90 4.99
CA ALA A 71 1.17 -5.22 5.24
C ALA A 71 1.00 -6.58 5.94
N SER A 72 1.88 -7.54 5.66
CA SER A 72 1.86 -8.85 6.31
C SER A 72 2.32 -8.77 7.78
N THR A 73 3.26 -7.87 8.07
CA THR A 73 3.83 -7.64 9.41
C THR A 73 2.82 -6.99 10.36
N TYR A 74 2.06 -6.01 9.88
CA TYR A 74 1.15 -5.23 10.71
C TYR A 74 -0.31 -5.63 10.49
N GLN A 75 -0.96 -6.20 11.50
CA GLN A 75 -2.34 -6.69 11.37
C GLN A 75 -3.40 -5.62 11.67
N ASP A 76 -3.10 -4.68 12.57
CA ASP A 76 -4.03 -3.63 13.03
C ASP A 76 -3.91 -2.34 12.23
N VAL A 77 -3.46 -2.44 10.98
CA VAL A 77 -3.17 -1.32 10.08
C VAL A 77 -3.77 -1.64 8.72
N LEU A 78 -4.46 -0.67 8.14
CA LEU A 78 -5.03 -0.81 6.81
C LEU A 78 -3.99 -0.39 5.76
N PHE A 79 -3.63 -1.31 4.85
CA PHE A 79 -2.73 -1.01 3.75
C PHE A 79 -3.50 -0.85 2.45
N LEU A 80 -3.37 0.31 1.81
CA LEU A 80 -4.02 0.64 0.55
C LEU A 80 -2.96 0.86 -0.54
N THR A 81 -3.24 0.42 -1.75
CA THR A 81 -2.44 0.77 -2.93
C THR A 81 -3.33 1.42 -3.97
N LEU A 82 -2.80 2.47 -4.62
CA LEU A 82 -3.49 3.23 -5.65
C LEU A 82 -2.54 3.44 -6.82
N ASP A 83 -3.08 3.32 -8.03
CA ASP A 83 -2.41 3.83 -9.22
C ASP A 83 -2.88 5.28 -9.45
N VAL A 84 -1.95 6.21 -9.54
CA VAL A 84 -2.27 7.64 -9.68
C VAL A 84 -2.99 7.99 -10.98
N ASP A 85 -2.87 7.17 -12.03
CA ASP A 85 -3.56 7.37 -13.29
C ASP A 85 -4.99 6.82 -13.27
N GLU A 86 -5.28 5.82 -12.43
CA GLU A 86 -6.63 5.26 -12.25
C GLU A 86 -7.50 6.14 -11.33
N VAL A 87 -6.90 6.79 -10.33
CA VAL A 87 -7.63 7.57 -9.30
C VAL A 87 -7.05 8.98 -9.11
N LYS A 88 -7.02 9.75 -10.20
CA LYS A 88 -6.37 11.06 -10.29
C LYS A 88 -6.91 12.08 -9.29
N GLU A 89 -8.19 12.04 -8.98
CA GLU A 89 -8.86 12.97 -8.05
C GLU A 89 -8.33 12.78 -6.63
N ILE A 90 -8.09 11.54 -6.21
CA ILE A 90 -7.55 11.21 -4.89
C ILE A 90 -6.09 11.66 -4.80
N ALA A 91 -5.29 11.31 -5.82
CA ALA A 91 -3.89 11.71 -5.90
C ALA A 91 -3.73 13.24 -5.88
N SER A 92 -4.61 13.96 -6.58
CA SER A 92 -4.63 15.42 -6.58
C SER A 92 -5.03 16.00 -5.23
N LYS A 93 -6.09 15.47 -4.60
CA LYS A 93 -6.56 15.90 -3.27
C LYS A 93 -5.50 15.74 -2.18
N LEU A 94 -4.68 14.70 -2.28
CA LEU A 94 -3.58 14.43 -1.34
C LEU A 94 -2.25 15.04 -1.81
N GLU A 95 -2.25 15.85 -2.85
CA GLU A 95 -1.08 16.53 -3.41
C GLU A 95 0.09 15.56 -3.68
N ILE A 96 -0.19 14.48 -4.38
CA ILE A 96 0.82 13.52 -4.82
C ILE A 96 1.50 14.06 -6.08
N LYS A 97 2.81 14.29 -6.00
CA LYS A 97 3.61 14.93 -7.08
C LYS A 97 4.69 14.02 -7.66
N ALA A 98 4.95 12.87 -7.02
CA ALA A 98 5.97 11.92 -7.42
C ALA A 98 5.59 10.51 -6.97
N MET A 99 6.11 9.51 -7.68
CA MET A 99 5.88 8.10 -7.38
C MET A 99 7.22 7.38 -7.19
N PRO A 100 7.32 6.45 -6.23
CA PRO A 100 6.27 6.12 -5.26
C PRO A 100 6.15 7.20 -4.18
N THR A 101 4.94 7.40 -3.66
CA THR A 101 4.70 8.18 -2.44
C THR A 101 3.91 7.33 -1.46
N PHE A 102 4.33 7.31 -0.20
CA PHE A 102 3.64 6.64 0.89
C PHE A 102 3.01 7.68 1.80
N VAL A 103 1.71 7.56 2.06
CA VAL A 103 0.96 8.48 2.92
C VAL A 103 0.48 7.72 4.16
N LEU A 104 0.72 8.30 5.33
CA LEU A 104 0.25 7.78 6.61
C LEU A 104 -0.98 8.60 7.03
N LEU A 105 -2.12 7.94 7.26
CA LEU A 105 -3.36 8.58 7.66
C LEU A 105 -3.82 8.05 9.03
N SER A 106 -4.29 8.96 9.88
CA SER A 106 -4.98 8.64 11.13
C SER A 106 -6.27 9.44 11.22
N GLY A 107 -7.39 8.78 11.50
CA GLY A 107 -8.71 9.43 11.53
C GLY A 107 -9.10 10.13 10.21
N GLY A 108 -8.62 9.60 9.07
CA GLY A 108 -8.85 10.18 7.75
C GLY A 108 -7.98 11.42 7.41
N VAL A 109 -7.08 11.82 8.30
CA VAL A 109 -6.18 12.98 8.11
C VAL A 109 -4.76 12.51 7.84
N THR A 110 -4.06 13.20 6.92
CA THR A 110 -2.65 12.95 6.63
C THR A 110 -1.77 13.36 7.80
N VAL A 111 -1.02 12.38 8.33
CA VAL A 111 -0.05 12.56 9.42
C VAL A 111 1.37 12.70 8.86
N ASP A 112 1.72 11.91 7.84
CA ASP A 112 3.03 11.98 7.20
C ASP A 112 2.97 11.59 5.72
N LYS A 113 3.96 12.01 4.96
CA LYS A 113 4.16 11.72 3.54
C LYS A 113 5.64 11.42 3.29
N ILE A 114 5.93 10.24 2.77
CA ILE A 114 7.27 9.79 2.38
C ILE A 114 7.31 9.69 0.86
N VAL A 115 8.22 10.44 0.23
CA VAL A 115 8.37 10.46 -1.23
C VAL A 115 9.63 9.67 -1.60
N GLY A 116 9.50 8.76 -2.56
CA GLY A 116 10.60 7.97 -3.10
C GLY A 116 10.66 6.53 -2.57
N ALA A 117 11.56 5.75 -3.17
CA ALA A 117 11.73 4.33 -2.92
C ALA A 117 12.88 4.08 -1.93
N ASN A 118 12.63 4.35 -0.64
CA ASN A 118 13.58 4.07 0.44
C ASN A 118 12.95 3.14 1.49
N PRO A 119 13.12 1.81 1.36
CA PRO A 119 12.50 0.81 2.25
C PRO A 119 12.80 1.05 3.73
N ASP A 120 14.04 1.39 4.09
CA ASP A 120 14.45 1.57 5.48
C ASP A 120 13.77 2.77 6.13
N GLU A 121 13.71 3.89 5.39
CA GLU A 121 13.01 5.09 5.86
C GLU A 121 11.51 4.83 6.00
N ILE A 122 10.88 4.19 5.00
CA ILE A 122 9.45 3.90 5.04
C ILE A 122 9.12 3.01 6.22
N ARG A 123 9.88 1.93 6.43
CA ARG A 123 9.69 1.03 7.57
C ARG A 123 9.81 1.81 8.88
N LYS A 124 10.89 2.57 9.06
CA LYS A 124 11.10 3.37 10.28
C LYS A 124 9.94 4.32 10.57
N ARG A 125 9.42 5.02 9.54
CA ARG A 125 8.31 5.96 9.72
C ARG A 125 6.98 5.26 9.99
N VAL A 126 6.71 4.16 9.30
CA VAL A 126 5.53 3.32 9.55
C VAL A 126 5.55 2.75 10.97
N ASP A 127 6.70 2.25 11.42
CA ASP A 127 6.87 1.72 12.78
C ASP A 127 6.59 2.81 13.81
N HIS A 128 7.20 3.98 13.68
CA HIS A 128 6.97 5.10 14.59
C HIS A 128 5.50 5.55 14.61
N PHE A 129 4.88 5.61 13.43
CA PHE A 129 3.47 5.95 13.29
C PHE A 129 2.54 4.95 13.99
N ILE A 130 2.79 3.66 13.85
CA ILE A 130 1.97 2.62 14.48
C ILE A 130 2.11 2.64 16.01
N HIS A 131 3.33 2.78 16.54
CA HIS A 131 3.56 2.86 17.99
C HIS A 131 2.87 4.09 18.62
N SER A 132 2.87 5.23 17.92
CA SER A 132 2.18 6.44 18.39
C SER A 132 0.66 6.34 18.25
N ALA A 133 0.15 5.68 17.21
CA ALA A 133 -1.29 5.45 17.03
C ALA A 133 -1.87 4.48 18.08
N CYS A 134 -1.15 3.42 18.45
CA CYS A 134 -1.60 2.42 19.43
C CYS A 134 -1.61 2.95 20.87
N SER A 135 -0.72 3.87 21.23
CA SER A 135 -0.66 4.45 22.59
C SER A 135 -1.89 5.30 22.94
N ASN A 136 -2.66 5.74 21.95
CA ASN A 136 -3.87 6.55 22.14
C ASN A 136 -5.16 5.71 22.24
N LYS A 137 -5.09 4.36 22.20
CA LYS A 137 -6.26 3.46 22.31
C LYS A 137 -6.67 3.13 23.75
N SER A 138 -6.04 3.74 24.76
CA SER A 138 -6.31 3.49 26.18
C SER A 138 -6.95 4.70 26.87
N VAL A 139 -8.22 4.98 26.59
CA VAL A 139 -9.14 5.70 27.50
C VAL A 139 -10.53 5.10 27.35
#